data_AF-A0A383VWH9-F1
#
_entry.id   AF-A0A383VWH9-F1
#
_cell.length_a   1.000
_cell.length_b   1.000
_cell.length_c   1.000
_cell.angle_alpha   90.00
_cell.angle_beta   90.00
_cell.angle_gamma   90.00
#
_symmetry.space_group_name_H-M   'P 1'
#
loop_
_entity.id
_entity.type
_entity.pdbx_description
1 polymer ?
#
loop_
_entity_poly.entity_id
_entity_poly.type
_entity_poly.pdbx_seq_one_letter_code
_entity_poly.pdbx_strand_id
1 'polypeptide(L)'
;MLLSRRVFSGVSCSSVSKAQPGRVYTQVQRRSTSVAVRASAEETSQAASEDRPGLSRRVLLGGSLLSAGAAGVAYAAEEQDERKGEGVVRSDEEWKAALSPGQYFILRQAGTELPRSSPLNNEKRRGQFVCAGCGTPLFSSEAKYNSGTGWPSFYEPLDGAVVETSDNSIFFMPRTEVRCKSCGGHLGHVFDDGPPPTGLRYCMNGLALDFKPAGAQTA
;
A
#
# COMPACT_ATOMS: atom_id res chain seq x y z
N MET A 1 1.53 -13.47 -78.78
CA MET A 1 2.27 -13.83 -77.56
C MET A 1 1.65 -13.09 -76.39
N LEU A 2 1.25 -13.83 -75.35
CA LEU A 2 0.26 -13.45 -74.34
C LEU A 2 0.77 -12.44 -73.29
N LEU A 3 -0.15 -11.55 -72.87
CA LEU A 3 -0.10 -10.75 -71.65
C LEU A 3 0.02 -11.64 -70.40
N SER A 4 0.85 -11.26 -69.44
CA SER A 4 0.77 -11.77 -68.06
C SER A 4 0.73 -10.62 -67.07
N ARG A 5 -0.50 -10.28 -66.66
CA ARG A 5 -0.80 -9.47 -65.47
C ARG A 5 -0.65 -10.38 -64.25
N ARG A 6 0.20 -10.02 -63.28
CA ARG A 6 0.19 -10.65 -61.96
C ARG A 6 -0.83 -9.97 -61.06
N VAL A 7 -1.82 -10.76 -60.67
CA VAL A 7 -2.77 -10.50 -59.60
C VAL A 7 -2.06 -10.80 -58.28
N PHE A 8 -2.03 -9.86 -57.33
CA PHE A 8 -1.83 -10.19 -55.92
C PHE A 8 -3.11 -9.86 -55.17
N SER A 9 -3.80 -10.93 -54.77
CA SER A 9 -4.98 -10.92 -53.92
C SER A 9 -4.58 -10.50 -52.51
N GLY A 10 -5.37 -9.59 -51.94
CA GLY A 10 -5.26 -9.19 -50.55
C GLY A 10 -5.60 -10.33 -49.58
N VAL A 11 -5.03 -10.25 -48.39
CA VAL A 11 -5.49 -10.94 -47.19
C VAL A 11 -5.64 -9.88 -46.12
N SER A 12 -6.89 -9.43 -45.93
CA SER A 12 -7.28 -8.59 -44.80
C SER A 12 -7.35 -9.47 -43.57
N CYS A 13 -6.51 -9.19 -42.56
CA CYS A 13 -6.53 -9.87 -41.28
C CYS A 13 -7.50 -9.13 -40.35
N SER A 14 -8.73 -9.63 -40.25
CA SER A 14 -9.70 -9.18 -39.26
C SER A 14 -9.23 -9.59 -37.85
N SER A 15 -8.85 -8.63 -37.02
CA SER A 15 -8.57 -8.84 -35.60
C SER A 15 -9.87 -9.04 -34.83
N VAL A 16 -10.11 -10.29 -34.40
CA VAL A 16 -11.16 -10.65 -33.44
C VAL A 16 -10.69 -10.23 -32.05
N SER A 17 -11.30 -9.18 -31.51
CA SER A 17 -11.14 -8.78 -30.11
C SER A 17 -11.90 -9.76 -29.22
N LYS A 18 -11.18 -10.58 -28.44
CA LYS A 18 -11.78 -11.40 -27.39
C LYS A 18 -11.63 -10.68 -26.06
N ALA A 19 -12.74 -10.16 -25.56
CA ALA A 19 -12.89 -9.69 -24.18
C ALA A 19 -12.63 -10.86 -23.20
N GLN A 20 -11.82 -10.62 -22.18
CA GLN A 20 -11.60 -11.56 -21.08
C GLN A 20 -12.68 -11.38 -20.00
N PRO A 21 -13.27 -12.47 -19.46
CA PRO A 21 -14.31 -12.38 -18.44
C PRO A 21 -13.72 -11.99 -17.08
N GLY A 22 -14.38 -11.04 -16.43
CA GLY A 22 -14.06 -10.56 -15.09
C GLY A 22 -14.12 -11.69 -14.06
N ARG A 23 -13.05 -11.83 -13.28
CA ARG A 23 -12.99 -12.77 -12.16
C ARG A 23 -13.36 -12.02 -10.89
N VAL A 24 -14.47 -12.42 -10.28
CA VAL A 24 -14.98 -11.89 -9.01
C VAL A 24 -13.99 -12.26 -7.90
N TYR A 25 -13.38 -11.25 -7.28
CA TYR A 25 -12.65 -11.42 -6.04
C TYR A 25 -13.67 -11.46 -4.90
N THR A 26 -13.82 -12.60 -4.24
CA THR A 26 -14.60 -12.69 -3.01
C THR A 26 -13.84 -12.00 -1.89
N GLN A 27 -14.30 -10.79 -1.57
CA GLN A 27 -13.83 -10.03 -0.43
C GLN A 27 -14.22 -10.76 0.87
N VAL A 28 -13.25 -11.37 1.55
CA VAL A 28 -13.45 -11.82 2.93
C VAL A 28 -13.44 -10.59 3.82
N GLN A 29 -14.63 -10.08 4.14
CA GLN A 29 -14.80 -9.02 5.13
C GLN A 29 -14.37 -9.55 6.50
N ARG A 30 -13.25 -9.03 7.02
CA ARG A 30 -12.89 -9.23 8.43
C ARG A 30 -13.89 -8.44 9.26
N ARG A 31 -14.77 -9.16 9.97
CA ARG A 31 -15.57 -8.57 11.04
C ARG A 31 -14.62 -8.17 12.15
N SER A 32 -14.49 -6.86 12.38
CA SER A 32 -13.86 -6.31 13.56
C SER A 32 -14.71 -6.69 14.77
N THR A 33 -14.26 -7.67 15.55
CA THR A 33 -14.78 -7.89 16.89
C THR A 33 -14.04 -6.93 17.81
N SER A 34 -14.64 -5.78 18.10
CA SER A 34 -14.19 -4.94 19.20
C SER A 34 -14.42 -5.70 20.51
N VAL A 35 -13.34 -6.21 21.08
CA VAL A 35 -13.34 -6.74 22.45
C VAL A 35 -13.35 -5.52 23.37
N ALA A 36 -14.51 -5.21 23.94
CA ALA A 36 -14.64 -4.22 25.00
C ALA A 36 -13.94 -4.74 26.26
N VAL A 37 -12.76 -4.19 26.55
CA VAL A 37 -12.09 -4.41 27.83
C VAL A 37 -12.86 -3.63 28.90
N ARG A 38 -13.57 -4.35 29.76
CA ARG A 38 -14.19 -3.78 30.97
C ARG A 38 -13.08 -3.48 31.98
N ALA A 39 -12.94 -2.22 32.36
CA ALA A 39 -12.14 -1.81 33.50
C ALA A 39 -12.90 -2.20 34.78
N SER A 40 -12.30 -3.08 35.59
CA SER A 40 -12.77 -3.36 36.95
C SER A 40 -12.14 -2.35 37.88
N ALA A 41 -12.97 -1.49 38.49
CA ALA A 41 -12.58 -0.64 39.60
C ALA A 41 -12.69 -1.47 40.89
N GLU A 42 -11.60 -1.56 41.64
CA GLU A 42 -11.57 -2.14 42.98
C GLU A 42 -12.08 -1.12 44.00
N GLU A 43 -13.21 -1.44 44.64
CA GLU A 43 -13.75 -0.75 45.81
C GLU A 43 -12.97 -1.21 47.05
N THR A 44 -12.19 -0.32 47.66
CA THR A 44 -11.67 -0.54 49.02
C THR A 44 -12.42 0.40 49.97
N SER A 45 -13.27 -0.19 50.79
CA SER A 45 -14.00 0.48 51.86
C SER A 45 -13.12 0.58 53.11
N GLN A 46 -12.99 1.79 53.67
CA GLN A 46 -12.63 1.96 55.08
C GLN A 46 -13.51 3.06 55.67
N ALA A 47 -14.28 2.62 56.67
CA ALA A 47 -15.13 3.42 57.51
C ALA A 47 -14.29 4.17 58.56
N ALA A 48 -14.64 5.42 58.84
CA ALA A 48 -14.33 6.06 60.11
C ALA A 48 -15.44 7.06 60.46
N SER A 49 -15.84 6.97 61.72
CA SER A 49 -17.02 7.47 62.40
C SER A 49 -17.09 8.99 62.59
N GLU A 50 -18.32 9.42 62.90
CA GLU A 50 -18.82 10.76 63.16
C GLU A 50 -18.17 11.45 64.37
N ASP A 51 -18.00 12.79 64.29
CA ASP A 51 -18.30 13.69 65.40
C ASP A 51 -18.65 15.11 64.88
N ARG A 52 -19.69 15.71 65.46
CA ARG A 52 -20.23 17.07 65.24
C ARG A 52 -20.44 17.67 66.63
N PRO A 53 -20.32 18.99 66.91
CA PRO A 53 -21.07 20.03 66.18
C PRO A 53 -20.44 21.46 66.20
N GLY A 54 -21.08 22.45 65.58
CA GLY A 54 -20.78 23.86 65.88
C GLY A 54 -21.24 24.94 64.89
N LEU A 55 -22.51 25.33 64.98
CA LEU A 55 -23.05 26.70 64.84
C LEU A 55 -22.80 27.56 63.58
N SER A 56 -23.84 27.62 62.74
CA SER A 56 -24.48 28.81 62.14
C SER A 56 -23.70 30.13 62.02
N ARG A 57 -23.56 30.62 60.78
CA ARG A 57 -24.03 31.97 60.44
C ARG A 57 -24.37 32.10 58.95
N ARG A 58 -25.65 32.41 58.68
CA ARG A 58 -26.13 33.01 57.44
C ARG A 58 -25.24 34.22 57.07
N VAL A 59 -24.98 34.43 55.77
CA VAL A 59 -25.10 35.73 55.06
C VAL A 59 -24.41 35.66 53.69
N LEU A 60 -25.25 35.77 52.65
CA LEU A 60 -25.13 36.51 51.38
C LEU A 60 -23.93 36.33 50.42
N LEU A 61 -24.28 36.55 49.15
CA LEU A 61 -23.45 36.73 47.94
C LEU A 61 -23.03 35.39 47.31
N GLY A 62 -23.31 35.09 46.05
CA GLY A 62 -23.82 35.84 44.92
C GLY A 62 -23.67 34.90 43.72
N GLY A 63 -24.54 35.03 42.71
CA GLY A 63 -24.48 34.18 41.52
C GLY A 63 -23.10 34.22 40.86
N SER A 64 -22.63 33.07 40.40
CA SER A 64 -21.56 32.99 39.40
C SER A 64 -21.92 31.90 38.41
N LEU A 65 -22.13 32.39 37.20
CA LEU A 65 -22.49 31.69 35.98
C LEU A 65 -21.40 30.68 35.59
N LEU A 66 -21.87 29.53 35.09
CA LEU A 66 -21.35 28.78 33.94
C LEU A 66 -19.93 29.14 33.46
N SER A 67 -18.95 28.33 33.84
CA SER A 67 -17.75 28.12 33.01
C SER A 67 -17.00 26.85 33.43
N ALA A 68 -17.51 25.70 33.00
CA ALA A 68 -16.69 24.53 32.68
C ALA A 68 -17.08 24.18 31.23
N GLY A 69 -16.50 24.83 30.23
CA GLY A 69 -15.11 24.60 29.86
C GLY A 69 -15.13 23.57 28.73
N ALA A 70 -15.53 24.02 27.54
CA ALA A 70 -15.54 23.26 26.30
C ALA A 70 -14.11 22.97 25.82
N ALA A 71 -13.34 22.20 26.60
CA ALA A 71 -12.00 21.73 26.26
C ALA A 71 -12.04 20.27 25.76
N GLY A 72 -13.13 19.88 25.09
CA GLY A 72 -13.36 18.54 24.56
C GLY A 72 -13.30 18.45 23.03
N VAL A 73 -12.82 19.49 22.35
CA VAL A 73 -12.74 19.53 20.89
C VAL A 73 -11.30 19.65 20.44
N ALA A 74 -10.93 18.75 19.52
CA ALA A 74 -9.72 18.74 18.72
C ALA A 74 -8.42 18.21 19.36
N TYR A 75 -8.47 16.99 19.90
CA TYR A 75 -7.40 16.04 19.56
C TYR A 75 -7.88 15.21 18.37
N ALA A 76 -8.01 15.88 17.21
CA ALA A 76 -8.09 15.17 15.95
C ALA A 76 -6.73 14.49 15.79
N ALA A 77 -6.73 13.16 15.84
CA ALA A 77 -5.57 12.35 15.53
C ALA A 77 -5.09 12.72 14.13
N GLU A 78 -3.98 13.46 14.03
CA GLU A 78 -3.13 13.38 12.85
C GLU A 78 -2.48 12.00 12.87
N GLU A 79 -3.24 11.00 12.43
CA GLU A 79 -2.69 9.70 12.08
C GLU A 79 -1.75 9.95 10.89
N GLN A 80 -0.44 9.92 11.17
CA GLN A 80 0.61 10.03 10.15
C GLN A 80 0.31 8.98 9.07
N ASP A 81 -0.19 9.43 7.93
CA ASP A 81 -0.50 8.54 6.83
C ASP A 81 0.83 8.04 6.23
N GLU A 82 1.36 6.92 6.73
CA GLU A 82 2.55 6.26 6.22
C GLU A 82 2.44 5.89 4.72
N ARG A 83 1.27 6.10 4.09
CA ARG A 83 1.00 5.97 2.65
C ARG A 83 1.29 7.23 1.84
N LYS A 84 1.73 8.34 2.44
CA LYS A 84 1.97 9.61 1.74
C LYS A 84 3.35 9.60 1.07
N GLY A 85 3.37 9.48 -0.25
CA GLY A 85 4.60 9.68 -1.04
C GLY A 85 4.99 11.15 -1.12
N GLU A 86 6.24 11.41 -1.51
CA GLU A 86 6.81 12.75 -1.53
C GLU A 86 6.44 13.58 -2.77
N GLY A 87 5.91 12.96 -3.84
CA GLY A 87 5.72 13.63 -5.14
C GLY A 87 4.33 13.54 -5.75
N VAL A 88 3.62 12.43 -5.58
CA VAL A 88 2.30 12.20 -6.21
C VAL A 88 1.25 12.03 -5.12
N VAL A 89 0.40 13.03 -5.00
CA VAL A 89 -0.74 13.05 -4.08
C VAL A 89 -2.02 12.89 -4.89
N ARG A 90 -2.85 11.92 -4.51
CA ARG A 90 -4.19 11.68 -5.05
C ARG A 90 -5.11 11.22 -3.93
N SER A 91 -6.41 11.49 -4.07
CA SER A 91 -7.43 10.97 -3.17
C SER A 91 -7.58 9.45 -3.32
N ASP A 92 -8.22 8.81 -2.34
CA ASP A 92 -8.48 7.38 -2.41
C ASP A 92 -9.41 7.00 -3.58
N GLU A 93 -10.39 7.86 -3.86
CA GLU A 93 -11.32 7.72 -4.98
C GLU A 93 -10.60 7.84 -6.33
N GLU A 94 -9.67 8.79 -6.46
CA GLU A 94 -8.83 8.92 -7.65
C GLU A 94 -7.95 7.68 -7.86
N TRP A 95 -7.39 7.13 -6.77
CA TRP A 95 -6.63 5.88 -6.84
C TRP A 95 -7.50 4.69 -7.25
N LYS A 96 -8.71 4.54 -6.67
CA LYS A 96 -9.66 3.49 -7.03
C LYS A 96 -10.11 3.58 -8.48
N ALA A 97 -10.23 4.80 -9.02
CA ALA A 97 -10.60 5.02 -10.42
C ALA A 97 -9.44 4.75 -11.39
N ALA A 98 -8.20 5.08 -11.01
CA ALA A 98 -7.03 4.93 -11.87
C ALA A 98 -6.43 3.51 -11.88
N LEU A 99 -6.60 2.75 -10.80
CA LEU A 99 -5.99 1.43 -10.62
C LEU A 99 -7.00 0.31 -10.87
N SER A 100 -6.52 -0.82 -11.40
CA SER A 100 -7.30 -2.05 -11.33
C SER A 100 -7.50 -2.51 -9.88
N PRO A 101 -8.54 -3.30 -9.55
CA PRO A 101 -8.79 -3.76 -8.19
C PRO A 101 -7.59 -4.46 -7.54
N GLY A 102 -6.85 -5.27 -8.31
CA GLY A 102 -5.65 -5.95 -7.83
C GLY A 102 -4.48 -5.00 -7.57
N GLN A 103 -4.27 -4.01 -8.46
CA GLN A 103 -3.26 -2.97 -8.24
C GLN A 103 -3.59 -2.12 -7.02
N TYR A 104 -4.85 -1.73 -6.84
CA TYR A 104 -5.28 -0.96 -5.67
C TYR A 104 -5.10 -1.76 -4.37
N PHE A 105 -5.51 -3.03 -4.36
CA PHE A 105 -5.30 -3.93 -3.22
C PHE A 105 -3.82 -4.01 -2.81
N ILE A 106 -2.91 -4.12 -3.77
CA ILE A 106 -1.48 -4.21 -3.48
C ILE A 106 -0.92 -2.85 -3.10
N LEU A 107 -1.00 -1.85 -3.99
CA LEU A 107 -0.35 -0.55 -3.82
C LEU A 107 -0.91 0.25 -2.64
N ARG A 108 -2.21 0.16 -2.34
CA ARG A 108 -2.88 1.01 -1.34
C ARG A 108 -3.30 0.28 -0.07
N GLN A 109 -3.48 -1.04 -0.13
CA GLN A 109 -3.89 -1.85 1.02
C GLN A 109 -2.80 -2.83 1.49
N ALA A 110 -1.56 -2.66 1.01
CA ALA A 110 -0.41 -3.52 1.33
C ALA A 110 -0.69 -5.02 1.12
N GLY A 111 -1.50 -5.33 0.11
CA GLY A 111 -1.81 -6.69 -0.31
C GLY A 111 -0.61 -7.38 -0.97
N THR A 112 -0.68 -8.70 -1.10
CA THR A 112 0.32 -9.50 -1.82
C THR A 112 -0.35 -10.36 -2.86
N GLU A 113 0.17 -10.38 -4.09
CA GLU A 113 -0.33 -11.25 -5.15
C GLU A 113 0.09 -12.71 -4.94
N LEU A 114 -0.64 -13.65 -5.54
CA LEU A 114 -0.24 -15.06 -5.52
C LEU A 114 1.11 -15.26 -6.22
N PRO A 115 1.94 -16.20 -5.75
CA PRO A 115 3.20 -16.52 -6.42
C PRO A 115 2.95 -16.98 -7.85
N ARG A 116 3.85 -16.58 -8.76
CA ARG A 116 3.88 -16.90 -10.19
C ARG A 116 2.69 -16.35 -10.99
N SER A 117 1.92 -15.43 -10.42
CA SER A 117 0.74 -14.85 -11.08
C SER A 117 1.08 -13.78 -12.11
N SER A 118 2.11 -12.97 -11.87
CA SER A 118 2.49 -11.89 -12.78
C SER A 118 3.33 -12.37 -13.97
N PRO A 119 3.08 -11.87 -15.21
CA PRO A 119 3.97 -12.11 -16.34
C PRO A 119 5.36 -11.48 -16.15
N LEU A 120 5.48 -10.44 -15.31
CA LEU A 120 6.75 -9.74 -15.04
C LEU A 120 7.78 -10.63 -14.33
N ASN A 121 7.34 -11.76 -13.76
CA ASN A 121 8.24 -12.82 -13.28
C ASN A 121 9.24 -13.23 -14.36
N ASN A 122 8.76 -13.44 -15.59
CA ASN A 122 9.56 -13.94 -16.71
C ASN A 122 10.05 -12.82 -17.65
N GLU A 123 9.80 -11.55 -17.33
CA GLU A 123 10.28 -10.43 -18.12
C GLU A 123 11.82 -10.35 -18.05
N LYS A 124 12.46 -10.31 -19.22
CA LYS A 124 13.92 -10.33 -19.42
C LYS A 124 14.38 -9.30 -20.44
N ARG A 125 13.47 -8.59 -21.10
CA ARG A 125 13.81 -7.54 -22.04
C ARG A 125 14.57 -6.43 -21.31
N ARG A 126 15.41 -5.73 -22.06
CA ARG A 126 16.06 -4.50 -21.60
C ARG A 126 15.00 -3.43 -21.37
N GLY A 127 15.03 -2.74 -20.23
CA GLY A 127 14.06 -1.71 -19.89
C GLY A 127 14.08 -1.33 -18.41
N GLN A 128 13.01 -0.67 -17.98
CA GLN A 128 12.80 -0.27 -16.59
C GLN A 128 11.47 -0.79 -16.08
N PHE A 129 11.45 -1.22 -14.83
CA PHE A 129 10.23 -1.50 -14.08
C PHE A 129 9.83 -0.22 -13.37
N VAL A 130 8.60 0.22 -13.62
CA VAL A 130 8.03 1.47 -13.10
C VAL A 130 6.90 1.15 -12.13
N CYS A 131 6.60 2.08 -11.21
CA CYS A 131 5.45 1.96 -10.33
C CYS A 131 4.16 1.93 -11.15
N ALA A 132 3.33 0.89 -10.99
CA ALA A 132 2.07 0.79 -11.71
C ALA A 132 1.07 1.91 -11.34
N GLY A 133 1.23 2.56 -10.18
CA GLY A 133 0.36 3.67 -9.76
C GLY A 133 0.75 5.04 -10.30
N CYS A 134 2.02 5.41 -10.22
CA CYS A 134 2.48 6.76 -10.58
C CYS A 134 3.44 6.80 -11.77
N GLY A 135 3.87 5.66 -12.29
CA GLY A 135 4.80 5.58 -13.42
C GLY A 135 6.25 5.96 -13.11
N THR A 136 6.59 6.21 -11.83
CA THR A 136 7.98 6.49 -11.41
C THR A 136 8.87 5.28 -11.70
N PRO A 137 10.05 5.44 -12.32
CA PRO A 137 11.05 4.38 -12.43
C PRO A 137 11.48 3.82 -11.08
N LEU A 138 11.46 2.49 -10.93
CA LEU A 138 11.80 1.82 -9.66
C LEU A 138 13.03 0.93 -9.79
N PHE A 139 13.11 0.10 -10.83
CA PHE A 139 14.17 -0.88 -10.99
C PHE A 139 14.66 -0.97 -12.44
N SER A 140 15.96 -1.18 -12.64
CA SER A 140 16.54 -1.52 -13.95
C SER A 140 16.31 -3.00 -14.27
N SER A 141 16.13 -3.34 -15.54
CA SER A 141 16.19 -4.74 -15.99
C SER A 141 17.54 -5.41 -15.70
N GLU A 142 18.62 -4.63 -15.55
CA GLU A 142 19.95 -5.15 -15.17
C GLU A 142 20.01 -5.63 -13.74
N ALA A 143 19.21 -5.03 -12.86
CA ALA A 143 19.10 -5.42 -11.46
C ALA A 143 18.26 -6.68 -11.27
N LYS A 144 17.47 -7.07 -12.30
CA LYS A 144 16.53 -8.17 -12.21
C LYS A 144 17.21 -9.53 -12.33
N TYR A 145 16.81 -10.47 -11.48
CA TYR A 145 17.28 -11.85 -11.55
C TYR A 145 16.16 -12.84 -11.20
N ASN A 146 16.42 -14.14 -11.39
CA ASN A 146 15.48 -15.19 -11.02
C ASN A 146 15.85 -15.77 -9.65
N SER A 147 15.06 -15.42 -8.63
CA SER A 147 15.22 -15.92 -7.26
C SER A 147 14.50 -17.26 -7.00
N GLY A 148 13.60 -17.68 -7.91
CA GLY A 148 12.75 -18.86 -7.71
C GLY A 148 11.57 -18.66 -6.74
N THR A 149 11.40 -17.47 -6.14
CA THR A 149 10.36 -17.20 -5.14
C THR A 149 8.94 -17.18 -5.74
N GLY A 150 8.82 -16.81 -7.01
CA GLY A 150 7.55 -16.62 -7.70
C GLY A 150 7.11 -15.16 -7.84
N TRP A 151 7.95 -14.21 -7.46
CA TRP A 151 7.72 -12.77 -7.66
C TRP A 151 8.92 -12.10 -8.34
N PRO A 152 8.73 -10.99 -9.09
CA PRO A 152 9.84 -10.20 -9.61
C PRO A 152 10.86 -9.87 -8.52
N SER A 153 12.13 -10.18 -8.78
CA SER A 153 13.22 -10.02 -7.83
C SER A 153 14.36 -9.19 -8.42
N PHE A 154 14.86 -8.23 -7.64
CA PHE A 154 15.93 -7.31 -8.02
C PHE A 154 16.97 -7.26 -6.91
N TYR A 155 18.25 -7.02 -7.24
CA TYR A 155 19.28 -6.87 -6.20
C TYR A 155 19.49 -5.43 -5.72
N GLU A 156 18.97 -4.44 -6.46
CA GLU A 156 19.00 -3.02 -6.09
C GLU A 156 17.87 -2.24 -6.77
N PRO A 157 17.33 -1.19 -6.13
CA PRO A 157 16.46 -0.19 -6.75
C PRO A 157 17.26 0.87 -7.49
N LEU A 158 16.58 1.67 -8.31
CA LEU A 158 17.14 2.94 -8.79
C LEU A 158 17.30 3.92 -7.63
N ASP A 159 18.32 4.78 -7.72
CA ASP A 159 18.65 5.73 -6.65
C ASP A 159 17.46 6.64 -6.32
N GLY A 160 17.15 6.75 -5.02
CA GLY A 160 16.02 7.51 -4.52
C GLY A 160 14.63 7.06 -5.00
N ALA A 161 14.46 5.88 -5.59
CA ALA A 161 13.17 5.46 -6.13
C ALA A 161 12.21 4.86 -5.08
N VAL A 162 12.77 4.29 -4.02
CA VAL A 162 12.02 3.55 -2.98
C VAL A 162 12.31 4.07 -1.59
N VAL A 163 11.40 3.78 -0.66
CA VAL A 163 11.61 3.92 0.78
C VAL A 163 11.43 2.56 1.44
N GLU A 164 12.25 2.30 2.45
CA GLU A 164 12.25 1.07 3.23
C GLU A 164 11.71 1.37 4.62
N THR A 165 10.67 0.65 5.03
CA THR A 165 9.98 0.84 6.31
C THR A 165 9.84 -0.50 7.03
N SER A 166 9.95 -0.51 8.35
CA SER A 166 9.74 -1.72 9.14
C SER A 166 8.29 -2.20 9.04
N ASP A 167 8.08 -3.45 8.60
CA ASP A 167 6.80 -4.15 8.57
C ASP A 167 6.72 -5.14 9.74
N ASN A 168 5.88 -4.79 10.71
CA ASN A 168 5.61 -5.59 11.90
C ASN A 168 4.23 -6.30 11.84
N SER A 169 3.65 -6.43 10.64
CA SER A 169 2.35 -7.11 10.45
C SER A 169 2.35 -8.57 10.92
N ILE A 170 3.52 -9.21 10.96
CA ILE A 170 3.74 -10.54 11.53
C ILE A 170 4.64 -10.38 12.75
N PHE A 171 4.05 -10.52 13.95
CA PHE A 171 4.69 -10.22 15.23
C PHE A 171 6.04 -10.92 15.46
N PHE A 172 6.26 -12.11 14.89
CA PHE A 172 7.49 -12.89 15.06
C PHE A 172 8.39 -12.92 13.81
N MET A 173 8.04 -12.21 12.76
CA MET A 173 8.81 -12.16 11.51
C MET A 173 8.81 -10.72 10.97
N PRO A 174 9.57 -9.81 11.61
CA PRO A 174 9.72 -8.47 11.09
C PRO A 174 10.33 -8.54 9.68
N ARG A 175 9.76 -7.76 8.77
CA ARG A 175 10.28 -7.62 7.40
C ARG A 175 10.51 -6.14 7.13
N THR A 176 11.23 -5.84 6.06
CA THR A 176 11.37 -4.47 5.58
C THR A 176 10.47 -4.30 4.37
N GLU A 177 9.37 -3.56 4.54
CA GLU A 177 8.48 -3.15 3.44
C GLU A 177 9.22 -2.19 2.52
N VAL A 178 9.02 -2.38 1.22
CA VAL A 178 9.51 -1.47 0.18
C VAL A 178 8.32 -0.76 -0.44
N ARG A 179 8.36 0.57 -0.47
CA ARG A 179 7.31 1.42 -1.03
C ARG A 179 7.88 2.36 -2.07
N CYS A 180 7.05 2.78 -3.03
CA CYS A 180 7.43 3.81 -3.99
C CYS A 180 7.57 5.16 -3.27
N LYS A 181 8.75 5.79 -3.36
CA LYS A 181 9.01 7.09 -2.71
C LYS A 181 8.06 8.18 -3.20
N SER A 182 7.75 8.19 -4.49
CA SER A 182 6.92 9.24 -5.10
C SER A 182 5.45 9.20 -4.65
N CYS A 183 4.82 8.03 -4.55
CA CYS A 183 3.37 7.93 -4.27
C CYS A 183 3.01 7.17 -2.98
N GLY A 184 4.00 6.63 -2.27
CA GLY A 184 3.82 5.83 -1.05
C GLY A 184 3.17 4.47 -1.26
N GLY A 185 3.05 4.03 -2.52
CA GLY A 185 2.43 2.75 -2.87
C GLY A 185 3.28 1.56 -2.42
N HIS A 186 2.67 0.58 -1.76
CA HIS A 186 3.32 -0.67 -1.37
C HIS A 186 3.78 -1.47 -2.59
N LEU A 187 5.05 -1.88 -2.60
CA LEU A 187 5.66 -2.63 -3.70
C LEU A 187 5.91 -4.08 -3.29
N GLY A 188 6.48 -4.32 -2.12
CA GLY A 188 6.82 -5.64 -1.62
C GLY A 188 7.77 -5.55 -0.42
N HIS A 189 8.77 -6.44 -0.36
CA HIS A 189 9.72 -6.50 0.74
C HIS A 189 11.16 -6.70 0.26
N VAL A 190 12.12 -6.28 1.08
CA VAL A 190 13.55 -6.55 0.90
C VAL A 190 14.05 -7.57 1.93
N PHE A 191 14.99 -8.43 1.52
CA PHE A 191 15.58 -9.51 2.30
C PHE A 191 17.09 -9.59 2.08
N ASP A 192 17.85 -10.11 3.06
CA ASP A 192 19.32 -10.22 3.02
C ASP A 192 19.84 -11.54 2.38
N ASP A 193 19.04 -12.15 1.50
CA ASP A 193 19.34 -13.42 0.82
C ASP A 193 19.49 -13.25 -0.71
N GLY A 194 19.95 -12.06 -1.12
CA GLY A 194 20.21 -11.71 -2.51
C GLY A 194 21.58 -12.15 -3.03
N PRO A 195 21.79 -12.03 -4.35
CA PRO A 195 23.09 -12.28 -4.97
C PRO A 195 24.07 -11.12 -4.70
N PRO A 196 25.38 -11.33 -4.92
CA PRO A 196 26.32 -10.23 -5.09
C PRO A 196 25.86 -9.27 -6.22
N PRO A 197 26.17 -7.97 -6.14
CA PRO A 197 27.10 -7.34 -5.20
C PRO A 197 26.48 -6.89 -3.87
N THR A 198 25.16 -6.71 -3.81
CA THR A 198 24.49 -6.12 -2.64
C THR A 198 24.18 -7.14 -1.55
N GLY A 199 23.96 -8.41 -1.91
CA GLY A 199 23.42 -9.41 -1.00
C GLY A 199 21.93 -9.19 -0.67
N LEU A 200 21.27 -8.24 -1.33
CA LEU A 200 19.87 -7.88 -1.07
C LEU A 200 18.94 -8.45 -2.15
N ARG A 201 17.73 -8.82 -1.75
CA ARG A 201 16.65 -9.26 -2.63
C ARG A 201 15.42 -8.39 -2.43
N TYR A 202 15.19 -7.48 -3.36
CA TYR A 202 13.95 -6.73 -3.49
C TYR A 202 12.91 -7.61 -4.19
N CYS A 203 12.01 -8.20 -3.40
CA CYS A 203 10.95 -9.09 -3.86
C CYS A 203 9.63 -8.31 -4.00
N MET A 204 9.31 -7.90 -5.22
CA MET A 204 8.21 -6.98 -5.49
C MET A 204 6.99 -7.72 -6.03
N ASN A 205 5.78 -7.24 -5.71
CA ASN A 205 4.57 -7.69 -6.38
C ASN A 205 4.61 -7.27 -7.85
N GLY A 206 4.34 -8.18 -8.78
CA GLY A 206 4.31 -7.86 -10.19
C GLY A 206 3.16 -6.93 -10.57
N LEU A 207 1.99 -7.02 -9.92
CA LEU A 207 0.90 -6.06 -10.09
C LEU A 207 1.24 -4.66 -9.55
N ALA A 208 2.23 -4.50 -8.66
CA ALA A 208 2.70 -3.18 -8.25
C ALA A 208 3.60 -2.52 -9.30
N LEU A 209 4.01 -3.26 -10.33
CA LEU A 209 4.96 -2.84 -11.34
C LEU A 209 4.30 -2.80 -12.73
N ASP A 210 4.84 -1.94 -13.58
CA ASP A 210 4.68 -1.98 -15.02
C ASP A 210 6.08 -1.98 -15.67
N PHE A 211 6.19 -2.35 -16.95
CA PHE A 211 7.47 -2.47 -17.64
C PHE A 211 7.56 -1.61 -18.89
N LYS A 212 8.58 -0.74 -18.93
CA LYS A 212 8.92 0.11 -20.08
C LYS A 212 10.16 -0.45 -20.80
N PRO A 213 10.01 -1.05 -21.99
CA PRO A 213 11.14 -1.55 -22.76
C PRO A 213 12.08 -0.42 -23.19
N ALA A 214 13.38 -0.68 -23.17
CA ALA A 214 14.37 0.23 -23.72
C ALA A 214 14.13 0.43 -25.23
N GLY A 215 14.12 1.68 -25.68
CA GLY A 215 13.90 2.03 -27.09
C GLY A 215 12.43 2.18 -27.51
N ALA A 216 11.47 1.92 -26.61
CA ALA A 216 10.10 2.37 -26.81
C ALA A 216 10.04 3.88 -26.56
N GLN A 217 10.29 4.68 -27.60
CA GLN A 217 10.04 6.12 -27.54
C GLN A 217 8.55 6.32 -27.25
N THR A 218 8.25 7.12 -26.22
CA THR A 218 6.90 7.62 -25.97
C THR A 218 6.52 8.47 -27.17
N ALA A 219 5.66 7.91 -28.04
CA ALA A 219 5.01 8.67 -29.10
C ALA A 219 4.02 9.67 -28.50
#